data_AF-A0A0N4V2T5-F1
#
_entry.id   AF-A0A0N4V2T5-F1
#
_cell.length_a   1.000
_cell.length_b   1.000
_cell.length_c   1.000
_cell.angle_alpha   90.00
_cell.angle_beta   90.00
_cell.angle_gamma   90.00
#
_symmetry.space_group_name_H-M   'P 1'
#
loop_
_entity.id
_entity.type
_entity.pdbx_description
1 polymer ?
#
loop_
_entity_poly.entity_id
_entity_poly.type
_entity_poly.pdbx_seq_one_letter_code
_entity_poly.pdbx_strand_id
1 'polypeptide(L)'
;MKQKMEMVESLKEFLFRVTEQLSDSDEVQRTSEEFGVKHVQFRNQGFRPDFFAITADAVTTECCFLDAAVHQSYDTVTAWSTLTSAMFSAVRDGYYNELRKQRRASSALPLMKTRSSLDTSTDGSSRGDADEHSRRGSRSISPMDSSVTKEETADESNKSDKSSNLLRPQLRGY
;
A
#
# COMPACT_ATOMS: atom_id res chain seq x y z
N MET A 1 -12.34 0.31 -27.09
CA MET A 1 -11.38 -0.66 -27.67
C MET A 1 -9.93 -0.21 -27.54
N LYS A 2 -9.55 1.00 -28.01
CA LYS A 2 -8.15 1.50 -27.93
C LYS A 2 -7.57 1.48 -26.51
N GLN A 3 -8.22 2.11 -25.54
CA GLN A 3 -7.77 2.14 -24.14
C GLN A 3 -7.64 0.75 -23.51
N LYS A 4 -8.58 -0.17 -23.80
CA LYS A 4 -8.48 -1.56 -23.34
C LYS A 4 -7.22 -2.22 -23.88
N MET A 5 -6.91 -1.98 -25.16
CA MET A 5 -5.71 -2.54 -25.80
C MET A 5 -4.44 -1.96 -25.19
N GLU A 6 -4.40 -0.65 -24.95
CA GLU A 6 -3.28 0.02 -24.26
C GLU A 6 -3.04 -0.54 -22.85
N MET A 7 -4.10 -0.79 -22.07
CA MET A 7 -3.97 -1.40 -20.74
C MET A 7 -3.45 -2.84 -20.81
N VAL A 8 -3.91 -3.62 -21.80
CA VAL A 8 -3.43 -4.99 -22.02
C VAL A 8 -1.96 -5.00 -22.45
N GLU A 9 -1.56 -4.11 -23.36
CA GLU A 9 -0.17 -3.96 -23.77
C GLU A 9 0.71 -3.51 -22.61
N SER A 10 0.26 -2.55 -21.80
CA SER A 10 0.97 -2.11 -20.61
C SER A 10 1.15 -3.23 -19.59
N LEU A 11 0.11 -4.05 -19.36
CA LEU A 11 0.21 -5.22 -18.48
C LEU A 11 1.22 -6.24 -19.01
N LYS A 12 1.19 -6.54 -20.31
CA LYS A 12 2.15 -7.46 -20.94
C LYS A 12 3.59 -6.97 -20.80
N GLU A 13 3.82 -5.69 -21.10
CA GLU A 13 5.14 -5.07 -21.01
C GLU A 13 5.66 -5.10 -19.55
N PHE A 14 4.79 -4.82 -18.58
CA PHE A 14 5.11 -4.93 -17.16
C PHE A 14 5.51 -6.37 -16.77
N LEU A 15 4.69 -7.36 -17.12
CA LEU A 15 4.99 -8.75 -16.79
C LEU A 15 6.30 -9.22 -17.44
N PHE A 16 6.54 -8.83 -18.70
CA PHE A 16 7.78 -9.15 -19.41
C PHE A 16 9.01 -8.56 -18.72
N ARG A 17 8.98 -7.27 -18.37
CA ARG A 17 10.09 -6.61 -17.65
C ARG A 17 10.40 -7.29 -16.31
N VAL A 18 9.35 -7.65 -15.55
CA VAL A 18 9.55 -8.36 -14.28
C VAL A 18 10.20 -9.72 -14.51
N THR A 19 9.74 -10.48 -15.52
CA THR A 19 10.32 -11.79 -15.83
C THR A 19 11.79 -11.71 -16.30
N GLU A 20 12.21 -10.61 -16.93
CA GLU A 20 13.62 -10.37 -17.29
C GLU A 20 14.50 -10.03 -16.08
N GLN A 21 13.91 -9.56 -14.98
CA GLN A 21 14.61 -9.01 -13.82
C GLN A 21 14.43 -9.83 -12.54
N LEU A 22 13.97 -11.09 -12.63
CA LEU A 22 13.63 -11.91 -11.44
C LEU A 22 14.76 -12.10 -10.41
N SER A 23 16.01 -11.94 -10.82
CA SER A 23 17.18 -12.03 -9.94
C SER A 23 17.46 -10.76 -9.13
N ASP A 24 16.81 -9.64 -9.48
CA ASP A 24 16.99 -8.34 -8.85
C ASP A 24 15.65 -7.91 -8.21
N SER A 25 15.52 -8.16 -6.91
CA SER A 25 14.29 -7.84 -6.16
C SER A 25 13.98 -6.35 -6.13
N ASP A 26 15.01 -5.50 -6.12
CA ASP A 26 14.84 -4.05 -6.03
C ASP A 26 14.30 -3.51 -7.35
N GLU A 27 14.81 -4.00 -8.49
CA GLU A 27 14.29 -3.63 -9.81
C GLU A 27 12.88 -4.21 -10.07
N VAL A 28 12.57 -5.43 -9.60
CA VAL A 28 11.20 -5.97 -9.65
C VAL A 28 10.23 -5.11 -8.84
N GLN A 29 10.61 -4.70 -7.62
CA GLN A 29 9.81 -3.81 -6.79
C GLN A 29 9.61 -2.45 -7.48
N ARG A 30 10.68 -1.83 -7.95
CA ARG A 30 10.65 -0.53 -8.63
C ARG A 30 9.77 -0.56 -9.89
N THR A 31 9.94 -1.57 -10.74
CA THR A 31 9.14 -1.75 -11.96
C THR A 31 7.65 -1.94 -11.63
N SER A 32 7.35 -2.67 -10.55
CA SER A 32 5.99 -2.87 -10.05
C SER A 32 5.37 -1.57 -9.51
N GLU A 33 6.11 -0.80 -8.71
CA GLU A 33 5.65 0.51 -8.23
C GLU A 33 5.38 1.47 -9.40
N GLU A 34 6.26 1.53 -10.40
CA GLU A 34 6.09 2.37 -11.59
C GLU A 34 4.82 2.01 -12.37
N PHE A 35 4.51 0.72 -12.50
CA PHE A 35 3.26 0.26 -13.10
C PHE A 35 2.05 0.78 -12.32
N GLY A 36 2.08 0.70 -10.98
CA GLY A 36 1.03 1.25 -10.11
C GLY A 36 0.85 2.76 -10.24
N VAL A 37 1.95 3.52 -10.30
CA VAL A 37 1.96 4.97 -10.50
C VAL A 37 1.22 5.35 -11.78
N LYS A 38 1.50 4.66 -12.90
CA LYS A 38 0.86 4.90 -14.20
C LYS A 38 -0.66 4.71 -14.16
N HIS A 39 -1.18 3.89 -13.26
CA HIS A 39 -2.62 3.61 -13.17
C HIS A 39 -3.43 4.69 -12.43
N VAL A 40 -2.78 5.60 -11.69
CA VAL A 40 -3.48 6.67 -10.97
C VAL A 40 -4.24 7.60 -11.93
N GLN A 41 -3.78 7.74 -13.17
CA GLN A 41 -4.46 8.55 -14.20
C GLN A 41 -5.88 8.07 -14.52
N PHE A 42 -6.17 6.79 -14.29
CA PHE A 42 -7.49 6.20 -14.55
C PHE A 42 -8.47 6.35 -13.38
N ARG A 43 -8.06 6.94 -12.24
CA ARG A 43 -8.95 7.06 -11.06
C ARG A 43 -10.23 7.84 -11.38
N ASN A 44 -10.13 8.90 -12.19
CA ASN A 44 -11.27 9.76 -12.54
C ASN A 44 -12.25 9.04 -13.49
N GLN A 45 -11.87 7.86 -13.98
CA GLN A 45 -12.67 6.98 -14.84
C GLN A 45 -13.24 5.79 -14.04
N GLY A 46 -13.11 5.79 -12.72
CA GLY A 46 -13.63 4.75 -11.83
C GLY A 46 -12.67 3.59 -11.56
N PHE A 47 -11.40 3.68 -11.95
CA PHE A 47 -10.40 2.66 -11.62
C PHE A 47 -10.22 2.53 -10.10
N ARG A 48 -10.29 1.30 -9.57
CA ARG A 48 -10.11 0.98 -8.16
C ARG A 48 -8.87 0.10 -7.97
N PRO A 49 -8.06 0.32 -6.91
CA PRO A 49 -6.88 -0.50 -6.64
C PRO A 49 -7.21 -1.97 -6.36
N ASP A 50 -8.45 -2.29 -5.96
CA ASP A 50 -8.93 -3.68 -5.80
C ASP A 50 -8.84 -4.51 -7.09
N PHE A 51 -8.85 -3.86 -8.27
CA PHE A 51 -8.65 -4.55 -9.55
C PHE A 51 -7.27 -5.19 -9.66
N PHE A 52 -6.26 -4.68 -8.95
CA PHE A 52 -4.94 -5.30 -8.91
C PHE A 52 -4.94 -6.65 -8.20
N ALA A 53 -5.77 -6.85 -7.17
CA ALA A 53 -5.88 -8.15 -6.51
C ALA A 53 -6.47 -9.18 -7.48
N ILE A 54 -7.56 -8.83 -8.16
CA ILE A 54 -8.18 -9.70 -9.17
C ILE A 54 -7.21 -9.98 -10.33
N THR A 55 -6.42 -8.98 -10.72
CA THR A 55 -5.40 -9.15 -11.78
C THR A 55 -4.28 -10.09 -11.30
N ALA A 56 -3.84 -10.00 -10.05
CA ALA A 56 -2.84 -10.89 -9.48
C ALA A 56 -3.31 -12.34 -9.48
N ASP A 57 -4.55 -12.60 -9.04
CA ASP A 57 -5.14 -13.93 -9.03
C ASP A 57 -5.23 -14.52 -10.45
N ALA A 58 -5.66 -13.72 -11.41
CA ALA A 58 -5.74 -14.12 -12.81
C ALA A 58 -4.35 -14.42 -13.39
N VAL A 59 -3.37 -13.54 -13.18
CA VAL A 59 -1.97 -13.75 -13.64
C VAL A 59 -1.38 -15.01 -13.02
N THR A 60 -1.55 -15.20 -11.71
CA THR A 60 -1.08 -16.40 -11.00
C THR A 60 -1.66 -17.66 -11.62
N THR A 61 -2.98 -17.67 -11.83
CA THR A 61 -3.70 -18.81 -12.39
C THR A 61 -3.20 -19.15 -13.80
N GLU A 62 -3.12 -18.16 -14.69
CA GLU A 62 -2.65 -18.36 -16.07
C GLU A 62 -1.18 -18.80 -16.12
N CYS A 63 -0.30 -18.20 -15.32
CA CYS A 63 1.11 -18.60 -15.25
C CYS A 63 1.27 -20.03 -14.73
N CYS A 64 0.53 -20.42 -13.70
CA CYS A 64 0.51 -21.81 -13.21
C CYS A 64 0.03 -22.79 -14.28
N PHE A 65 -1.00 -22.46 -15.05
CA PHE A 65 -1.49 -23.33 -16.12
C PHE A 65 -0.47 -23.50 -17.25
N LEU A 66 0.23 -22.43 -17.63
CA LEU A 66 1.28 -22.50 -18.65
C LEU A 66 2.49 -23.32 -18.18
N ASP A 67 2.81 -23.25 -16.89
CA ASP A 67 3.97 -23.92 -16.29
C ASP A 67 3.70 -25.39 -15.89
N ALA A 68 2.42 -25.79 -15.80
CA ALA A 68 2.00 -27.13 -15.43
C ALA A 68 2.46 -28.22 -16.43
N ALA A 69 2.87 -27.84 -17.65
CA ALA A 69 3.44 -28.76 -18.62
C ALA A 69 4.94 -29.07 -18.39
N VAL A 70 5.61 -28.31 -17.52
CA VAL A 70 7.07 -28.36 -17.31
C VAL A 70 7.41 -28.77 -15.88
N HIS A 71 6.70 -28.22 -14.89
CA HIS A 71 7.03 -28.38 -13.47
C HIS A 71 5.87 -28.98 -12.66
N GLN A 72 6.18 -29.48 -11.46
CA GLN A 72 5.18 -30.05 -10.54
C GLN A 72 4.22 -28.97 -10.02
N SER A 73 2.92 -29.28 -9.98
CA SER A 73 1.87 -28.28 -9.72
C SER A 73 2.00 -27.55 -8.37
N TYR A 74 2.53 -28.21 -7.34
CA TYR A 74 2.67 -27.59 -6.02
C TYR A 74 3.78 -26.53 -6.00
N ASP A 75 4.92 -26.83 -6.61
CA ASP A 75 6.07 -25.94 -6.65
C ASP A 75 5.77 -24.70 -7.52
N THR A 76 5.07 -24.89 -8.64
CA THR A 76 4.66 -23.79 -9.53
C THR A 76 3.67 -22.85 -8.85
N VAL A 77 2.63 -23.39 -8.19
CA VAL A 77 1.64 -22.58 -7.48
C VAL A 77 2.31 -21.75 -6.40
N THR A 78 3.22 -22.35 -5.63
CA THR A 78 3.94 -21.64 -4.55
C THR A 78 4.83 -20.54 -5.11
N ALA A 79 5.60 -20.82 -6.16
CA ALA A 79 6.50 -19.86 -6.78
C ALA A 79 5.74 -18.67 -7.39
N TRP A 80 4.76 -18.96 -8.26
CA TRP A 80 3.98 -17.92 -8.94
C TRP A 80 3.16 -17.09 -7.96
N SER A 81 2.52 -17.72 -6.96
CA SER A 81 1.75 -16.98 -5.95
C SER A 81 2.62 -16.06 -5.11
N THR A 82 3.85 -16.48 -4.78
CA THR A 82 4.80 -15.65 -4.04
C THR A 82 5.24 -14.44 -4.88
N LEU A 83 5.62 -14.69 -6.14
CA LEU A 83 6.05 -13.65 -7.06
C LEU A 83 4.95 -12.62 -7.34
N THR A 84 3.75 -13.07 -7.72
CA THR A 84 2.63 -12.18 -8.03
C THR A 84 2.16 -11.41 -6.79
N SER A 85 2.17 -12.03 -5.61
CA SER A 85 1.86 -11.33 -4.35
C SER A 85 2.84 -10.20 -4.07
N ALA A 86 4.14 -10.43 -4.27
CA ALA A 86 5.17 -9.42 -4.11
C ALA A 86 5.00 -8.28 -5.13
N MET A 87 4.87 -8.62 -6.41
CA MET A 87 4.65 -7.67 -7.51
C MET A 87 3.42 -6.80 -7.27
N PHE A 88 2.24 -7.40 -7.07
CA PHE A 88 0.98 -6.65 -6.97
C PHE A 88 0.81 -5.94 -5.62
N SER A 89 1.55 -6.33 -4.59
CA SER A 89 1.69 -5.49 -3.39
C SER A 89 2.46 -4.21 -3.69
N ALA A 90 3.61 -4.31 -4.35
CA ALA A 90 4.38 -3.14 -4.80
C ALA A 90 3.61 -2.26 -5.80
N VAL A 91 2.81 -2.85 -6.71
CA VAL A 91 1.91 -2.10 -7.60
C VAL A 91 0.91 -1.25 -6.79
N ARG A 92 0.29 -1.82 -5.75
CA ARG A 92 -0.63 -1.06 -4.87
C ARG A 92 0.10 0.03 -4.12
N ASP A 93 1.30 -0.24 -3.62
CA ASP A 93 2.12 0.75 -2.93
C ASP A 93 2.46 1.94 -3.84
N GLY A 94 2.93 1.69 -5.06
CA GLY A 94 3.18 2.72 -6.08
C GLY A 94 1.94 3.57 -6.37
N TYR A 95 0.78 2.92 -6.53
CA TYR A 95 -0.50 3.62 -6.75
C TYR A 95 -0.86 4.55 -5.58
N TYR A 96 -0.79 4.05 -4.33
CA TYR A 96 -1.12 4.86 -3.16
C TYR A 96 -0.08 5.96 -2.87
N ASN A 97 1.21 5.69 -3.13
CA ASN A 97 2.31 6.65 -3.00
C ASN A 97 2.10 7.85 -3.92
N GLU A 98 1.78 7.59 -5.19
CA GLU A 98 1.49 8.64 -6.16
C GLU A 98 0.22 9.42 -5.81
N LEU A 99 -0.85 8.74 -5.36
CA LEU A 99 -2.06 9.43 -4.93
C LEU A 99 -1.81 10.37 -3.73
N ARG A 100 -0.96 9.95 -2.78
CA ARG A 100 -0.50 10.79 -1.66
C ARG A 100 0.34 11.98 -2.14
N LYS A 101 1.21 11.77 -3.14
CA LYS A 101 2.03 12.84 -3.74
C LYS A 101 1.16 13.87 -4.45
N GLN A 102 0.18 13.45 -5.24
CA GLN A 102 -0.75 14.36 -5.93
C GLN A 102 -1.54 15.24 -4.95
N ARG A 103 -2.00 14.68 -3.82
CA ARG A 103 -2.69 15.47 -2.78
C ARG A 103 -1.80 16.55 -2.19
N ARG A 104 -0.54 16.22 -1.87
CA ARG A 104 0.43 17.20 -1.34
C ARG A 104 0.75 18.30 -2.35
N ALA A 105 0.92 17.94 -3.62
CA ALA A 105 1.13 18.92 -4.69
C ALA A 105 -0.08 19.86 -4.86
N SER A 106 -1.30 19.32 -4.79
CA SER A 106 -2.53 20.13 -4.86
C SER A 106 -2.77 20.98 -3.61
N SER A 107 -2.25 20.58 -2.44
CA SER A 107 -2.41 21.30 -1.19
C SER A 107 -1.39 22.44 -1.02
N ALA A 108 -0.31 22.47 -1.80
CA ALA A 108 0.77 23.46 -1.69
C ALA A 108 0.47 24.82 -2.35
N LEU A 109 -0.72 24.99 -2.97
CA LEU A 109 -1.18 26.25 -3.55
C LEU A 109 -2.49 26.66 -2.85
N PRO A 110 -2.42 27.40 -1.73
CA PRO A 110 -2.46 28.88 -1.82
C PRO A 110 -1.77 29.58 -0.63
N LEU A 111 -0.48 29.94 -0.76
CA LEU A 111 0.14 30.98 0.09
C LEU A 111 0.99 32.01 -0.69
N MET A 112 1.12 31.85 -2.01
CA MET A 112 1.88 32.76 -2.88
C MET A 112 1.01 33.88 -3.48
N LYS A 113 -0.29 33.95 -3.16
CA LYS A 113 -1.21 34.96 -3.72
C LYS A 113 -1.81 35.86 -2.64
N THR A 114 -0.95 36.63 -1.97
CA THR A 114 -1.18 38.00 -1.43
C THR A 114 -0.09 38.36 -0.42
N ARG A 115 1.09 38.76 -0.90
CA ARG A 115 2.00 39.65 -0.13
C ARG A 115 2.49 40.79 -1.02
N SER A 116 1.57 41.51 -1.65
CA SER A 116 1.80 42.90 -2.05
C SER A 116 1.35 43.78 -0.89
N SER A 117 2.16 43.86 0.16
CA SER A 117 2.07 44.96 1.12
C SER A 117 3.35 45.76 0.98
N LEU A 118 3.30 46.74 0.08
CA LEU A 118 4.19 47.88 0.10
C LEU A 118 3.92 48.61 1.41
N ASP A 119 4.87 48.61 2.34
CA ASP A 119 4.91 49.61 3.40
C ASP A 119 6.05 50.56 3.06
N THR A 120 5.69 51.71 2.49
CA THR A 120 6.54 52.88 2.37
C THR A 120 6.06 53.85 3.45
N SER A 121 6.84 53.98 4.52
CA SER A 121 6.69 55.08 5.48
C SER A 121 8.08 55.53 5.94
N THR A 122 8.43 56.76 5.58
CA THR A 122 9.71 57.42 5.91
C THR A 122 9.49 58.44 7.03
N ASP A 123 10.46 58.44 7.97
CA ASP A 123 10.89 59.46 8.95
C ASP A 123 10.15 59.62 10.29
N GLY A 124 10.95 59.70 11.38
CA GLY A 124 10.48 60.02 12.73
C GLY A 124 11.29 59.53 13.95
N SER A 125 12.62 59.58 13.93
CA SER A 125 13.56 59.72 15.09
C SER A 125 13.31 59.06 16.47
N SER A 126 14.28 58.20 16.84
CA SER A 126 15.05 58.16 18.11
C SER A 126 14.59 57.32 19.34
N ARG A 127 15.50 56.39 19.69
CA ARG A 127 15.87 55.81 21.02
C ARG A 127 15.14 54.54 21.48
N GLY A 128 15.86 53.42 21.45
CA GLY A 128 15.53 52.20 22.18
C GLY A 128 16.40 51.02 21.76
N ASP A 129 17.13 50.49 22.72
CA ASP A 129 18.20 49.50 22.65
C ASP A 129 17.74 48.07 22.26
N ALA A 130 18.71 47.23 21.94
CA ALA A 130 18.64 45.97 21.22
C ALA A 130 18.05 44.73 21.95
N ASP A 131 17.85 43.69 21.13
CA ASP A 131 17.68 42.25 21.40
C ASP A 131 16.31 41.77 21.92
N GLU A 132 15.39 41.27 21.08
CA GLU A 132 15.42 40.04 20.26
C GLU A 132 15.53 38.73 21.07
N HIS A 133 14.39 38.10 21.36
CA HIS A 133 14.13 36.74 20.86
C HIS A 133 12.63 36.44 20.72
N SER A 134 12.39 35.64 19.70
CA SER A 134 11.17 35.54 18.91
C SER A 134 10.00 34.78 19.56
N ARG A 135 8.82 35.33 19.31
CA ARG A 135 7.64 34.65 18.73
C ARG A 135 7.01 33.51 19.53
N ARG A 136 5.87 33.89 20.12
CA ARG A 136 4.67 33.07 20.28
C ARG A 136 4.40 32.23 19.02
N GLY A 137 4.72 30.94 19.09
CA GLY A 137 4.19 29.90 18.23
C GLY A 137 3.58 28.84 19.14
N SER A 138 2.27 28.97 19.40
CA SER A 138 1.50 28.04 20.22
C SER A 138 1.57 26.64 19.61
N ARG A 139 2.37 25.76 20.22
CA ARG A 139 2.38 24.32 19.92
C ARG A 139 1.16 23.71 20.60
N SER A 140 0.12 23.40 19.85
CA SER A 140 -0.93 22.48 20.28
C SER A 140 -0.33 21.07 20.34
N ILE A 141 0.11 20.69 21.53
CA ILE A 141 0.47 19.33 21.92
C ILE A 141 -0.85 18.66 22.30
N SER A 142 -1.36 17.75 21.47
CA SER A 142 -2.45 16.87 21.89
C SER A 142 -1.89 15.86 22.91
N PRO A 143 -2.47 15.73 24.11
CA PRO A 143 -2.06 14.71 25.06
C PRO A 143 -2.41 13.32 24.53
N MET A 144 -1.45 12.39 24.63
CA MET A 144 -1.74 10.96 24.63
C MET A 144 -2.57 10.62 25.87
N ASP A 145 -3.71 9.95 25.66
CA ASP A 145 -4.39 9.21 26.72
C ASP A 145 -3.80 7.80 26.80
N SER A 146 -2.91 7.62 27.78
CA SER A 146 -2.41 6.34 28.23
C SER A 146 -3.25 5.89 29.43
N SER A 147 -4.27 5.07 29.18
CA SER A 147 -4.91 4.27 30.22
C SER A 147 -4.28 2.87 30.24
N VAL A 148 -3.26 2.72 31.08
CA VAL A 148 -2.73 1.44 31.54
C VAL A 148 -3.42 1.09 32.86
N THR A 149 -4.02 -0.08 32.95
CA THR A 149 -3.73 -1.13 33.98
C THR A 149 -4.90 -2.12 34.07
N LYS A 150 -4.61 -3.40 33.80
CA LYS A 150 -4.65 -4.46 34.81
C LYS A 150 -4.08 -5.74 34.21
N GLU A 151 -2.86 -6.06 34.64
CA GLU A 151 -2.39 -7.44 34.74
C GLU A 151 -3.15 -8.10 35.90
N GLU A 152 -3.63 -9.32 35.68
CA GLU A 152 -3.83 -10.29 36.74
C GLU A 152 -3.32 -11.64 36.21
N THR A 153 -2.20 -12.08 36.76
CA THR A 153 -1.66 -13.41 36.64
C THR A 153 -2.29 -14.29 37.71
N ALA A 154 -2.89 -15.42 37.32
CA ALA A 154 -3.05 -16.57 38.18
C ALA A 154 -3.09 -17.85 37.34
N ASP A 155 -2.02 -18.60 37.51
CA ASP A 155 -1.79 -20.00 37.22
C ASP A 155 -2.89 -20.88 37.85
N GLU A 156 -3.48 -21.83 37.11
CA GLU A 156 -3.70 -23.16 37.69
C GLU A 156 -3.83 -24.27 36.63
N SER A 157 -3.04 -25.28 36.91
CA SER A 157 -2.78 -26.52 36.21
C SER A 157 -3.94 -27.55 36.23
N ASN A 158 -3.95 -28.37 35.18
CA ASN A 158 -4.16 -29.83 35.20
C ASN A 158 -5.59 -30.39 35.38
N LYS A 159 -6.13 -31.03 34.32
CA LYS A 159 -6.37 -32.49 34.36
C LYS A 159 -6.67 -33.08 32.98
N SER A 160 -5.89 -34.09 32.65
CA SER A 160 -6.18 -35.18 31.73
C SER A 160 -7.56 -35.81 31.99
N ASP A 161 -8.28 -36.23 30.95
CA ASP A 161 -8.54 -37.66 30.80
C ASP A 161 -8.98 -38.08 29.40
N LYS A 162 -8.41 -39.23 29.02
CA LYS A 162 -8.62 -39.99 27.80
C LYS A 162 -10.06 -40.51 27.74
N SER A 163 -10.60 -40.63 26.52
CA SER A 163 -11.36 -41.82 26.11
C SER A 163 -11.61 -41.82 24.60
N SER A 164 -10.78 -42.59 23.89
CA SER A 164 -11.14 -43.25 22.64
C SER A 164 -12.34 -44.18 22.84
N ASN A 165 -13.31 -44.20 21.92
CA ASN A 165 -14.11 -45.36 21.46
C ASN A 165 -15.18 -44.83 20.48
N LEU A 166 -15.03 -45.04 19.17
CA LEU A 166 -15.50 -46.18 18.38
C LEU A 166 -16.91 -45.98 17.75
N LEU A 167 -16.95 -46.23 16.43
CA LEU A 167 -18.03 -46.79 15.61
C LEU A 167 -19.19 -45.90 15.08
N ARG A 168 -19.02 -45.48 13.82
CA ARG A 168 -19.85 -45.70 12.59
C ARG A 168 -21.41 -45.63 12.59
N PRO A 169 -22.00 -45.31 11.42
CA PRO A 169 -23.38 -44.79 11.28
C PRO A 169 -24.45 -45.88 11.18
N GLN A 170 -25.71 -45.52 11.47
CA GLN A 170 -26.88 -46.33 11.14
C GLN A 170 -27.91 -45.54 10.32
N LEU A 171 -28.27 -46.15 9.19
CA LEU A 171 -29.42 -45.83 8.34
C LEU A 171 -30.73 -46.09 9.10
N ARG A 172 -31.74 -45.25 8.90
CA ARG A 172 -33.13 -45.68 9.09
C ARG A 172 -34.04 -44.95 8.12
N GLY A 173 -34.63 -45.72 7.21
CA GLY A 173 -35.72 -45.27 6.36
C GLY A 173 -37.04 -45.19 7.14
N TYR A 174 -37.96 -44.42 6.58
CA TYR A 174 -39.39 -44.64 6.56
C TYR A 174 -39.89 -44.23 5.17
#